data_AF-A0A7Y2MQY2-F1
#
_entry.id   AF-A0A7Y2MQY2-F1
#
_cell.length_a   1.000
_cell.length_b   1.000
_cell.length_c   1.000
_cell.angle_alpha   90.00
_cell.angle_beta   90.00
_cell.angle_gamma   90.00
#
_symmetry.space_group_name_H-M   'P 1'
#
loop_
_entity.id
_entity.type
_entity.pdbx_description
1 polymer ?
#
loop_
_entity_poly.entity_id
_entity_poly.type
_entity_poly.pdbx_seq_one_letter_code
_entity_poly.pdbx_strand_id
1 'polypeptide(L)'
;NGPDLVDPNLFNEVFSLPATERYSFIFRGNAMAIDHILTTPRFHSIVTEVAYGRGNADAPFDFIFDDATLLRSSDHDALVVFVDPTMAVIPTLNQWGIMILALGLIIIGFVGLKKRQPIILRNTNG
;
A
#
# COMPACT_ATOMS: atom_id res chain seq x y z
N ASN A 1 -17.70 1.50 -18.90
CA ASN A 1 -17.56 1.69 -17.44
C ASN A 1 -18.32 0.58 -16.74
N GLY A 2 -17.62 -0.31 -16.05
CA GLY A 2 -18.22 -1.36 -15.23
C GLY A 2 -18.71 -0.81 -13.88
N PRO A 3 -19.43 -1.62 -13.08
CA PRO A 3 -19.82 -1.25 -11.73
C PRO A 3 -18.59 -0.98 -10.86
N ASP A 4 -18.73 -0.11 -9.85
CA ASP A 4 -17.73 0.02 -8.79
C ASP A 4 -17.80 -1.22 -7.90
N LEU A 5 -16.66 -1.93 -7.81
CA LEU A 5 -16.58 -3.23 -7.16
C LEU A 5 -15.82 -3.18 -5.82
N VAL A 6 -15.15 -2.07 -5.49
CA VAL A 6 -14.22 -2.03 -4.35
C VAL A 6 -14.31 -0.69 -3.61
N ASP A 7 -14.71 -0.74 -2.34
CA ASP A 7 -14.68 0.38 -1.40
C ASP A 7 -13.92 -0.04 -0.12
N PRO A 8 -12.81 0.62 0.25
CA PRO A 8 -12.19 1.77 -0.41
C PRO A 8 -11.52 1.43 -1.75
N ASN A 9 -11.42 2.44 -2.62
CA ASN A 9 -10.64 2.35 -3.85
C ASN A 9 -9.19 1.91 -3.58
N LEU A 10 -8.64 1.09 -4.48
CA LEU A 10 -7.24 0.70 -4.48
C LEU A 10 -6.38 1.79 -5.13
N PHE A 11 -5.15 1.92 -4.66
CA PHE A 11 -4.13 2.76 -5.28
C PHE A 11 -3.42 1.98 -6.37
N ASN A 12 -3.29 2.58 -7.55
CA ASN A 12 -2.45 2.04 -8.61
C ASN A 12 -1.05 2.66 -8.51
N GLU A 13 -0.10 1.87 -8.05
CA GLU A 13 1.25 2.35 -7.73
C GLU A 13 2.04 2.78 -8.97
N VAL A 14 1.65 2.34 -10.17
CA VAL A 14 2.25 2.81 -11.44
C VAL A 14 2.09 4.33 -11.61
N PHE A 15 1.05 4.93 -11.02
CA PHE A 15 0.85 6.37 -11.12
C PHE A 15 1.82 7.21 -10.27
N SER A 16 2.62 6.58 -9.41
CA SER A 16 3.74 7.25 -8.71
C SER A 16 4.93 7.56 -9.64
N LEU A 17 5.07 6.82 -10.75
CA LEU A 17 6.13 7.02 -11.74
C LEU A 17 5.86 8.21 -12.67
N PRO A 18 6.90 8.87 -13.21
CA PRO A 18 6.74 9.81 -14.33
C PRO A 18 6.03 9.15 -15.52
N ALA A 19 5.18 9.89 -16.24
CA ALA A 19 4.38 9.32 -17.33
C ALA A 19 5.22 8.63 -18.43
N THR A 20 6.41 9.17 -18.72
CA THR A 20 7.36 8.60 -19.70
C THR A 20 7.97 7.27 -19.25
N GLU A 21 7.93 6.98 -17.95
CA GLU A 21 8.47 5.76 -17.36
C GLU A 21 7.39 4.69 -17.15
N ARG A 22 6.12 4.96 -17.49
CA ARG A 22 5.01 4.03 -17.29
C ARG A 22 4.89 3.05 -18.44
N TYR A 23 5.86 2.16 -18.57
CA TYR A 23 5.78 1.02 -19.48
C TYR A 23 6.59 -0.16 -18.94
N SER A 24 6.07 -1.35 -19.15
CA SER A 24 6.79 -2.62 -18.94
C SER A 24 6.98 -3.37 -20.24
N PHE A 25 6.29 -3.01 -21.31
CA PHE A 25 6.22 -3.79 -22.54
C PHE A 25 6.16 -2.88 -23.76
N ILE A 26 6.75 -3.32 -24.88
CA ILE A 26 6.70 -2.63 -26.16
C ILE A 26 6.05 -3.55 -27.19
N PHE A 27 4.86 -3.17 -27.68
CA PHE A 27 4.19 -3.86 -28.77
C PHE A 27 4.26 -3.05 -30.04
N ARG A 28 5.03 -3.54 -31.03
CA ARG A 28 5.15 -2.91 -32.35
C ARG A 28 5.50 -1.42 -32.26
N GLY A 29 6.44 -1.07 -31.38
CA GLY A 29 6.88 0.30 -31.14
C GLY A 29 5.99 1.11 -30.19
N ASN A 30 4.92 0.54 -29.63
CA ASN A 30 4.07 1.21 -28.65
C ASN A 30 4.46 0.76 -27.24
N ALA A 31 4.92 1.70 -26.42
CA ALA A 31 5.17 1.47 -25.00
C ALA A 31 3.84 1.35 -24.24
N MET A 32 3.70 0.32 -23.40
CA MET A 32 2.45 0.01 -22.69
C MET A 32 2.72 -0.32 -21.21
N ALA A 33 1.96 0.31 -20.32
CA ALA A 33 1.82 -0.09 -18.92
C ALA A 33 0.67 -1.08 -18.78
N ILE A 34 0.96 -2.37 -18.98
CA ILE A 34 -0.04 -3.44 -18.82
C ILE A 34 0.15 -4.24 -17.53
N ASP A 35 1.30 -4.08 -16.86
CA ASP A 35 1.54 -4.62 -15.52
C ASP A 35 1.26 -3.56 -14.46
N HIS A 36 0.55 -3.97 -13.40
CA HIS A 36 0.06 -3.08 -12.35
C HIS A 36 0.27 -3.68 -10.97
N ILE A 37 0.64 -2.84 -10.01
CA ILE A 37 0.59 -3.14 -8.58
C ILE A 37 -0.55 -2.30 -8.00
N LEU A 38 -1.56 -2.98 -7.44
CA LEU A 38 -2.68 -2.35 -6.76
C LEU A 38 -2.56 -2.56 -5.26
N THR A 39 -2.62 -1.49 -4.48
CA THR A 39 -2.46 -1.54 -3.03
C THR A 39 -3.70 -1.00 -2.32
N THR A 40 -3.95 -1.52 -1.12
CA THR A 40 -4.93 -0.90 -0.21
C THR A 40 -4.39 0.43 0.32
N PRO A 41 -5.23 1.36 0.80
CA PRO A 41 -4.77 2.61 1.39
C PRO A 41 -3.72 2.44 2.50
N ARG A 42 -3.84 1.36 3.30
CA ARG A 42 -2.89 1.04 4.38
C ARG A 42 -1.55 0.52 3.86
N PHE A 43 -1.53 -0.20 2.75
CA PHE A 43 -0.28 -0.68 2.17
C PHE A 43 0.41 0.43 1.37
N HIS A 44 -0.36 1.27 0.68
CA HIS A 44 0.16 2.47 0.02
C HIS A 44 0.96 3.36 0.97
N SER A 45 0.53 3.51 2.24
CA SER A 45 1.23 4.34 3.22
C SER A 45 2.62 3.84 3.64
N ILE A 46 3.00 2.63 3.22
CA ILE A 46 4.34 2.06 3.48
C ILE A 46 5.16 1.87 2.19
N VAL A 47 4.61 2.24 1.03
CA VAL A 47 5.35 2.24 -0.23
C VAL A 47 6.33 3.40 -0.23
N THR A 48 7.61 3.11 -0.44
CA THR A 48 8.67 4.11 -0.50
C THR A 48 9.07 4.44 -1.93
N GLU A 49 9.00 3.46 -2.83
CA GLU A 49 9.39 3.62 -4.22
C GLU A 49 8.72 2.56 -5.12
N VAL A 50 8.55 2.90 -6.39
CA VAL A 50 8.11 2.00 -7.45
C VAL A 50 9.09 2.16 -8.60
N ALA A 51 9.49 1.06 -9.25
CA ALA A 51 10.44 1.09 -10.36
C ALA A 51 10.17 -0.05 -11.36
N TYR A 52 10.64 0.14 -12.59
CA TYR A 52 10.78 -0.95 -13.56
C TYR A 52 12.25 -1.39 -13.63
N GLY A 53 12.49 -2.69 -13.82
CA GLY A 53 13.86 -3.24 -13.90
C GLY A 53 14.67 -2.80 -15.13
N ARG A 54 14.03 -2.33 -16.21
CA ARG A 54 14.64 -1.80 -17.46
C ARG A 54 15.67 -2.71 -18.15
N GLY A 55 15.61 -4.02 -17.92
CA GLY A 55 16.52 -5.00 -18.52
C GLY A 55 15.93 -5.77 -19.70
N ASN A 56 14.62 -5.63 -19.94
CA ASN A 56 13.87 -6.47 -20.85
C ASN A 56 13.24 -5.65 -21.96
N ALA A 57 12.30 -4.76 -21.65
CA ALA A 57 11.45 -4.11 -22.65
C ALA A 57 12.25 -3.39 -23.75
N ASP A 58 13.37 -2.76 -23.36
CA ASP A 58 14.25 -1.97 -24.22
C ASP A 58 15.46 -2.75 -24.78
N ALA A 59 15.68 -3.99 -24.33
CA ALA A 59 16.81 -4.80 -24.79
C ALA A 59 16.60 -5.30 -26.23
N PRO A 60 17.65 -5.53 -27.05
CA PRO A 60 17.49 -6.15 -28.36
C PRO A 60 16.69 -7.46 -28.33
N PHE A 61 15.84 -7.71 -29.33
CA PHE A 61 15.03 -8.93 -29.40
C PHE A 61 15.89 -10.20 -29.44
N ASP A 62 17.03 -10.15 -30.13
CA ASP A 62 17.93 -11.30 -30.32
C ASP A 62 18.50 -11.85 -29.01
N PHE A 63 18.55 -11.04 -27.94
CA PHE A 63 19.03 -11.48 -26.63
C PHE A 63 18.11 -12.51 -25.95
N ILE A 64 16.88 -12.74 -26.46
CA ILE A 64 16.02 -13.83 -25.97
C ILE A 64 16.64 -15.23 -26.17
N PHE A 65 17.60 -15.36 -27.09
CA PHE A 65 18.28 -16.63 -27.40
C PHE A 65 19.70 -16.69 -26.85
N ASP A 66 20.16 -15.68 -26.12
CA ASP A 66 21.51 -15.60 -25.55
C ASP A 66 21.47 -15.94 -24.05
N ASP A 67 21.90 -17.15 -23.71
CA ASP A 67 21.93 -17.64 -22.32
C ASP A 67 23.11 -17.08 -21.50
N ALA A 68 24.01 -16.32 -22.12
CA ALA A 68 25.12 -15.65 -21.45
C ALA A 68 24.73 -14.29 -20.86
N THR A 69 23.51 -13.81 -21.09
CA THR A 69 23.00 -12.53 -20.59
C THR A 69 21.63 -12.66 -19.91
N LEU A 70 21.35 -11.77 -18.96
CA LEU A 70 20.02 -11.66 -18.34
C LEU A 70 19.10 -10.68 -19.09
N LEU A 71 19.65 -9.92 -20.04
CA LEU A 71 18.88 -8.99 -20.85
C LEU A 71 17.88 -9.74 -21.73
N ARG A 72 16.67 -9.20 -21.89
CA ARG A 72 15.60 -9.81 -22.69
C ARG A 72 15.24 -11.25 -22.25
N SER A 73 15.47 -11.60 -20.98
CA SER A 73 14.99 -12.85 -20.38
C SER A 73 13.46 -12.92 -20.27
N SER A 74 12.80 -11.76 -20.41
CA SER A 74 11.35 -11.63 -20.61
C SER A 74 11.08 -10.58 -21.70
N ASP A 75 9.88 -10.62 -22.29
CA ASP A 75 9.35 -9.54 -23.12
C ASP A 75 8.87 -8.33 -22.29
N HIS A 76 8.72 -8.49 -20.97
CA HIS A 76 8.33 -7.45 -20.03
C HIS A 76 9.46 -7.06 -19.06
N ASP A 77 9.52 -5.78 -18.69
CA ASP A 77 10.27 -5.34 -17.50
C ASP A 77 9.53 -5.71 -16.22
N ALA A 78 10.27 -6.15 -15.20
CA ALA A 78 9.72 -6.39 -13.88
C ALA A 78 9.25 -5.07 -13.24
N LEU A 79 7.99 -5.02 -12.81
CA LEU A 79 7.45 -3.95 -11.96
C LEU A 79 7.76 -4.27 -10.49
N VAL A 80 8.47 -3.37 -9.82
CA VAL A 80 8.97 -3.54 -8.45
C VAL A 80 8.38 -2.47 -7.55
N VAL A 81 7.98 -2.86 -6.34
CA VAL A 81 7.61 -1.94 -5.26
C VAL A 81 8.56 -2.13 -4.09
N PHE A 82 9.07 -1.03 -3.57
CA PHE A 82 9.84 -0.98 -2.33
C PHE A 82 8.91 -0.54 -1.21
N VAL A 83 9.03 -1.20 -0.07
CA VAL A 83 8.20 -0.93 1.10
C VAL A 83 9.07 -0.80 2.34
N ASP A 84 8.71 0.15 3.19
CA ASP A 84 9.24 0.27 4.54
C ASP A 84 8.14 -0.07 5.55
N PRO A 85 8.13 -1.31 6.07
CA PRO A 85 7.10 -1.73 7.03
C PRO A 85 7.17 -0.96 8.35
N THR A 86 8.26 -0.26 8.65
CA THR A 86 8.37 0.56 9.87
C THR A 86 7.54 1.84 9.77
N MET A 87 7.20 2.29 8.56
CA MET A 87 6.25 3.39 8.33
C MET A 87 4.80 3.02 8.68
N ALA A 88 4.49 1.74 8.87
CA ALA A 88 3.13 1.27 9.12
C ALA A 88 2.54 1.78 10.46
N VAL A 89 3.37 2.22 11.41
CA VAL A 89 2.93 2.64 12.75
C VAL A 89 3.90 3.65 13.41
N ILE A 90 3.49 4.91 13.62
CA ILE A 90 3.26 5.49 14.97
C ILE A 90 2.07 6.48 14.94
N PRO A 91 0.79 6.04 15.04
CA PRO A 91 -0.31 6.94 15.40
C PRO A 91 -0.90 6.68 16.80
N THR A 92 -0.35 5.76 17.61
CA THR A 92 -0.95 5.44 18.93
C THR A 92 -0.12 5.83 20.15
N LEU A 93 1.03 6.50 20.01
CA LEU A 93 1.86 6.85 21.17
C LEU A 93 2.24 8.33 21.36
N ASN A 94 1.84 9.26 20.48
CA ASN A 94 2.40 10.63 20.51
C ASN A 94 1.40 11.80 20.49
N GLN A 95 0.16 11.65 20.97
CA GLN A 95 -0.63 12.82 21.42
C GLN A 95 -1.06 12.78 22.89
N TRP A 96 -1.11 11.60 23.52
CA TRP A 96 -1.47 11.45 24.94
C TRP A 96 -0.32 10.93 25.82
N GLY A 97 0.60 10.12 25.28
CA GLY A 97 1.71 9.54 26.04
C GLY A 97 2.81 10.54 26.42
N ILE A 98 3.08 11.52 25.55
CA ILE A 98 4.14 12.53 25.78
C ILE A 98 3.68 13.62 26.77
N MET A 99 2.38 13.91 26.85
CA MET A 99 1.83 14.86 27.83
C MET A 99 1.95 14.38 29.29
N ILE A 100 2.04 13.08 29.54
CA ILE A 100 2.17 12.52 30.90
C ILE A 100 3.61 12.61 31.41
N LEU A 101 4.61 12.63 30.53
CA LEU A 101 6.03 12.72 30.92
C LEU A 101 6.54 14.17 31.03
N ALA A 102 5.91 15.13 30.35
CA ALA A 102 6.32 16.55 30.40
C ALA A 102 5.73 17.34 31.58
N LEU A 103 4.69 16.83 32.24
CA LEU A 103 4.09 17.42 33.44
C LEU A 103 4.14 16.37 34.54
N GLY A 104 5.18 16.40 35.36
CA GLY A 104 5.34 15.50 36.50
C GLY A 104 4.19 15.62 37.50
N LEU A 105 3.08 14.92 37.26
CA LEU A 105 1.99 14.75 38.20
C LEU A 105 1.44 13.33 38.09
N ILE A 106 1.77 12.53 39.10
CA ILE A 106 1.11 11.27 39.42
C ILE A 106 -0.36 11.57 39.68
N ILE A 107 -1.26 11.10 38.83
CA ILE A 107 -2.66 10.85 39.23
C ILE A 107 -3.03 9.44 38.78
N ILE A 108 -3.02 8.54 39.78
CA ILE A 108 -3.74 7.28 39.76
C ILE A 108 -5.23 7.62 39.78
N GLY A 109 -6.00 7.14 38.79
CA GLY A 109 -7.45 7.13 38.89
C GLY A 109 -8.20 7.30 37.58
N PHE A 110 -8.51 6.19 36.91
CA PHE A 110 -9.68 6.13 36.03
C PHE A 110 -10.72 5.18 36.64
N VAL A 111 -11.52 5.72 37.56
CA VAL A 111 -12.89 5.24 37.81
C VAL A 111 -13.80 6.11 36.96
N GLY A 112 -14.47 5.51 35.96
CA GLY A 112 -15.40 6.25 35.13
C GLY A 112 -16.00 5.53 33.92
N LEU A 113 -16.29 4.23 34.01
CA LEU A 113 -17.18 3.61 33.02
C LEU A 113 -18.64 4.05 33.27
N LYS A 114 -19.22 4.84 32.37
CA LYS A 114 -20.68 4.93 32.17
C LYS A 114 -20.94 5.41 30.74
N LYS A 115 -21.64 4.65 29.89
CA LYS A 115 -23.07 4.35 30.00
C LYS A 115 -23.37 2.89 29.65
N ARG A 116 -23.88 2.13 30.61
CA ARG A 116 -24.71 0.94 30.32
C ARG A 116 -26.13 1.42 30.04
N GLN A 117 -26.69 1.02 28.91
CA GLN A 117 -28.11 1.21 28.57
C GLN A 117 -28.96 0.32 29.51
N PRO A 118 -30.12 0.79 30.02
CA PRO A 118 -30.97 -0.01 30.88
C PRO A 118 -31.66 -1.12 30.07
N ILE A 119 -31.35 -2.36 30.42
CA ILE A 119 -32.13 -3.55 30.03
C ILE A 119 -33.40 -3.55 30.89
N ILE A 120 -34.57 -3.38 30.27
CA ILE A 120 -35.87 -3.58 30.93
C ILE A 120 -36.18 -5.07 30.88
N LEU A 121 -36.00 -5.78 31.99
CA LEU A 121 -36.61 -7.11 32.19
C LEU A 121 -37.94 -6.91 32.92
N ARG A 122 -39.05 -7.14 32.20
CA ARG A 122 -40.39 -7.27 32.80
C ARG A 122 -40.48 -8.65 33.45
N ASN A 123 -40.74 -8.69 34.75
CA ASN A 123 -41.14 -9.90 35.46
C ASN A 123 -42.66 -10.06 35.31
N THR A 124 -43.11 -11.07 34.57
CA THR A 124 -44.49 -11.56 34.61
C THR A 124 -44.53 -12.76 35.54
N ASN A 125 -44.81 -12.50 36.82
CA ASN A 125 -45.39 -13.49 37.72
C ASN A 125 -46.71 -12.91 38.23
N GLY A 126 -47.78 -13.38 37.60
CA GLY A 126 -49.19 -13.12 37.83
C GLY A 126 -49.96 -13.99 36.85
#